data_AF-A0A7W0A1F3-F1
#
_entry.id   AF-A0A7W0A1F3-F1
#
_cell.length_a   1.000
_cell.length_b   1.000
_cell.length_c   1.000
_cell.angle_alpha   90.00
_cell.angle_beta   90.00
_cell.angle_gamma   90.00
#
_symmetry.space_group_name_H-M   'P 1'
#
loop_
_entity.id
_entity.type
_entity.pdbx_description
1 polymer ?
#
loop_
_entity_poly.entity_id
_entity_poly.type
_entity_poly.pdbx_seq_one_letter_code
_entity_poly.pdbx_strand_id
1 'polypeptide(L)'
;MSDLREDQQPRAVAPAASDRDQAASHRGLVAALVRDGSIRSPAIEAAFRTVPRHVFLPGVPLDQVYRDIPIVTKRRADGVPISSSSQPAAMAIMLEQLDVRPGDEVLEIGAGTGYNAALLAHLAGPEGSVTSLDIDADIVAGARRGLRRSGLGTATAPVTIVLADGADGWPAGAPFDRIILTVGAWDLSPAWQGQLAPGGRLLVPLWFGGAQRTIAFDSRPDGTLEARSITACGFMRLRGSAAGPEGFVSLAAIEPGLTVTLDDRARVPVPAIATVLRRPGSIQPTAVAIDGDGMAALGLWLALHEPRFCSLFSETGASVVIPALGDDWEMTAGLLDDQGAALLRPARDDESEHGMLTVQGYGDAARLVERLVGIVRAWDDRGRPDDARLRVTAQRIEPDSLPPLPGSHDTGEAPLAGDVQWLTKRWYRFGISWTTGELTADPD
;
A
#
# COMPACT_ATOMS: atom_id res chain seq x y z
N MET A 1 2.69 58.96 -23.56
CA MET A 1 2.44 57.55 -23.88
C MET A 1 3.44 56.71 -23.09
N SER A 2 3.49 56.81 -21.75
CA SER A 2 2.57 56.20 -20.77
C SER A 2 2.55 54.66 -20.86
N ASP A 3 3.19 54.08 -19.84
CA ASP A 3 2.84 52.86 -19.09
C ASP A 3 2.83 51.50 -19.76
N LEU A 4 3.91 50.74 -19.50
CA LEU A 4 3.88 49.29 -19.32
C LEU A 4 4.79 48.93 -18.12
N ARG A 5 4.30 49.22 -16.92
CA ARG A 5 4.65 48.51 -15.70
C ARG A 5 3.36 47.87 -15.19
N GLU A 6 3.05 46.67 -15.69
CA GLU A 6 1.98 45.85 -15.13
C GLU A 6 2.55 44.97 -14.02
N ASP A 7 2.20 45.39 -12.81
CA ASP A 7 2.05 44.66 -11.56
C ASP A 7 2.15 43.13 -11.62
N GLN A 8 3.30 42.60 -11.18
CA GLN A 8 3.31 41.35 -10.43
C GLN A 8 2.92 41.66 -8.98
N GLN A 9 1.61 41.71 -8.70
CA GLN A 9 1.14 41.64 -7.33
C GLN A 9 1.47 40.25 -6.76
N PRO A 10 2.13 40.15 -5.60
CA PRO A 10 2.28 38.87 -4.92
C PRO A 10 0.89 38.33 -4.59
N ARG A 11 0.61 37.08 -5.00
CA ARG A 11 -0.58 36.33 -4.58
C ARG A 11 -0.66 36.43 -3.05
N ALA A 12 -1.72 37.05 -2.55
CA ALA A 12 -1.98 37.15 -1.13
C ALA A 12 -1.97 35.74 -0.54
N VAL A 13 -1.04 35.50 0.39
CA VAL A 13 -1.02 34.29 1.21
C VAL A 13 -2.34 34.30 1.99
N ALA A 14 -3.17 33.27 1.80
CA ALA A 14 -4.41 33.13 2.56
C ALA A 14 -4.11 33.26 4.07
N PRO A 15 -4.94 33.98 4.85
CA PRO A 15 -4.70 34.11 6.27
C PRO A 15 -4.60 32.72 6.92
N ALA A 16 -3.67 32.56 7.85
CA ALA A 16 -3.53 31.32 8.62
C ALA A 16 -4.88 31.00 9.28
N ALA A 17 -5.38 29.79 9.06
CA ALA A 17 -6.65 29.35 9.62
C ALA A 17 -6.62 29.39 11.15
N SER A 18 -7.73 29.79 11.76
CA SER A 18 -7.80 29.97 13.21
C SER A 18 -7.66 28.63 13.95
N ASP A 19 -7.24 28.66 15.22
CA ASP A 19 -7.16 27.46 16.07
C ASP A 19 -8.51 26.72 16.16
N ARG A 20 -9.62 27.47 16.06
CA ARG A 20 -10.97 26.89 16.03
C ARG A 20 -11.22 26.09 14.76
N ASP A 21 -10.78 26.60 13.61
CA ASP A 21 -10.93 25.93 12.31
C ASP A 21 -10.09 24.65 12.27
N GLN A 22 -8.84 24.72 12.76
CA GLN A 22 -7.95 23.57 12.90
C GLN A 22 -8.59 22.45 13.74
N ALA A 23 -9.12 22.81 14.92
CA ALA A 23 -9.76 21.85 15.82
C ALA A 23 -11.06 21.27 15.23
N ALA A 24 -11.82 22.07 14.47
CA ALA A 24 -13.03 21.61 13.80
C ALA A 24 -12.73 20.62 12.67
N SER A 25 -11.78 20.93 11.78
CA SER A 25 -11.35 20.02 10.71
C SER A 25 -10.77 18.72 11.27
N HIS A 26 -9.99 18.81 12.35
CA HIS A 26 -9.45 17.63 13.04
C HIS A 26 -10.55 16.71 13.56
N ARG A 27 -11.51 17.24 14.30
CA ARG A 27 -12.65 16.46 14.80
C ARG A 27 -13.48 15.89 13.66
N GLY A 28 -13.63 16.64 12.56
CA GLY A 28 -14.36 16.22 11.37
C GLY A 28 -13.76 14.97 10.72
N LEU A 29 -12.43 14.96 10.50
CA LEU A 29 -11.72 13.79 9.98
C LEU A 29 -11.92 12.58 10.89
N VAL A 30 -11.65 12.71 12.20
CA VAL A 30 -11.76 11.57 13.12
C VAL A 30 -13.19 11.02 13.16
N ALA A 31 -14.19 11.90 13.16
CA ALA A 31 -15.59 11.47 13.12
C ALA A 31 -15.99 10.77 11.81
N ALA A 32 -15.34 11.10 10.68
CA ALA A 32 -15.52 10.38 9.43
C ALA A 32 -14.92 8.97 9.52
N LEU A 33 -13.67 8.86 9.99
CA LEU A 33 -12.96 7.58 10.14
C LEU A 33 -13.63 6.61 11.13
N VAL A 34 -14.33 7.13 12.14
CA VAL A 34 -15.16 6.29 13.03
C VAL A 34 -16.43 5.82 12.32
N ARG A 35 -17.05 6.70 11.52
CA ARG A 35 -18.31 6.39 10.82
C ARG A 35 -18.12 5.38 9.70
N ASP A 36 -16.99 5.45 8.98
CA ASP A 36 -16.66 4.51 7.90
C ASP A 36 -16.07 3.18 8.41
N GLY A 37 -15.79 3.08 9.72
CA GLY A 37 -15.29 1.86 10.34
C GLY A 37 -13.78 1.66 10.25
N SER A 38 -13.02 2.63 9.75
CA SER A 38 -11.55 2.59 9.75
C SER A 38 -10.98 2.66 11.17
N ILE A 39 -11.59 3.46 12.04
CA ILE A 39 -11.35 3.48 13.49
C ILE A 39 -12.47 2.71 14.17
N ARG A 40 -12.12 1.68 14.94
CA ARG A 40 -13.08 0.78 15.60
C ARG A 40 -12.91 0.74 17.10
N SER A 41 -11.69 0.90 17.60
CA SER A 41 -11.40 0.84 19.02
C SER A 41 -11.30 2.23 19.67
N PRO A 42 -11.78 2.38 20.93
CA PRO A 42 -11.68 3.65 21.65
C PRO A 42 -10.24 4.15 21.82
N ALA A 43 -9.26 3.24 21.89
CA ALA A 43 -7.84 3.59 22.04
C ALA A 43 -7.30 4.27 20.77
N ILE A 44 -7.60 3.73 19.58
CA ILE A 44 -7.22 4.35 18.31
C ILE A 44 -7.94 5.69 18.14
N GLU A 45 -9.22 5.76 18.46
CA GLU A 45 -9.96 7.03 18.41
C GLU A 45 -9.31 8.10 19.30
N ALA A 46 -8.97 7.76 20.55
CA ALA A 46 -8.31 8.66 21.49
C ALA A 46 -6.95 9.15 20.97
N ALA A 47 -6.14 8.26 20.38
CA ALA A 47 -4.87 8.63 19.77
C ALA A 47 -5.06 9.65 18.63
N PHE A 48 -5.98 9.37 17.70
CA PHE A 48 -6.27 10.26 16.58
C PHE A 48 -6.86 11.61 17.04
N ARG A 49 -7.69 11.64 18.08
CA ARG A 49 -8.21 12.89 18.66
C ARG A 49 -7.12 13.71 19.34
N THR A 50 -6.13 13.05 19.94
CA THR A 50 -5.07 13.69 20.71
C THR A 50 -3.96 14.24 19.83
N VAL A 51 -3.59 13.51 18.77
CA VAL A 51 -2.42 13.86 17.94
C VAL A 51 -2.88 14.65 16.69
N PRO A 52 -2.62 15.97 16.62
CA PRO A 52 -3.03 16.78 15.48
C PRO A 52 -2.14 16.56 14.25
N ARG A 53 -2.70 15.99 13.17
CA ARG A 53 -1.97 15.69 11.92
C ARG A 53 -1.29 16.92 11.30
N HIS A 54 -1.92 18.11 11.35
CA HIS A 54 -1.39 19.34 10.76
C HIS A 54 -0.04 19.79 11.33
N VAL A 55 0.29 19.42 12.58
CA VAL A 55 1.57 19.75 13.21
C VAL A 55 2.76 19.05 12.52
N PHE A 56 2.49 17.92 11.87
CA PHE A 56 3.48 17.12 11.15
C PHE A 56 3.60 17.51 9.67
N LEU A 57 2.68 18.36 9.17
CA LEU A 57 2.59 18.79 7.76
C LEU A 57 2.59 20.32 7.63
N PRO A 58 3.66 21.01 8.05
CA PRO A 58 3.73 22.47 7.97
C PRO A 58 3.68 22.94 6.52
N GLY A 59 2.86 23.94 6.24
CA GLY A 59 2.72 24.53 4.90
C GLY A 59 1.74 23.81 3.98
N VAL A 60 1.13 22.71 4.43
CA VAL A 60 0.03 22.06 3.72
C VAL A 60 -1.31 22.69 4.15
N PRO A 61 -2.19 23.08 3.22
CA PRO A 61 -3.53 23.60 3.56
C PRO A 61 -4.32 22.63 4.45
N LEU A 62 -5.04 23.16 5.45
CA LEU A 62 -5.76 22.32 6.42
C LEU A 62 -6.86 21.46 5.78
N ASP A 63 -7.52 21.99 4.76
CA ASP A 63 -8.53 21.26 4.01
C ASP A 63 -7.93 20.07 3.27
N GLN A 64 -6.64 20.08 2.95
CA GLN A 64 -5.90 18.93 2.43
C GLN A 64 -5.42 18.01 3.55
N VAL A 65 -4.87 18.57 4.65
CA VAL A 65 -4.38 17.78 5.80
C VAL A 65 -5.48 16.90 6.40
N TYR A 66 -6.70 17.41 6.47
CA TYR A 66 -7.84 16.71 7.08
C TYR A 66 -8.77 16.05 6.09
N ARG A 67 -8.34 15.86 4.83
CA ARG A 67 -8.92 14.87 3.93
C ARG A 67 -8.31 13.50 4.20
N ASP A 68 -9.11 12.47 3.97
CA ASP A 68 -8.66 11.09 4.03
C ASP A 68 -7.90 10.72 2.74
N ILE A 69 -6.74 11.35 2.54
CA ILE A 69 -5.85 11.11 1.40
C ILE A 69 -4.40 11.03 1.88
N PRO A 70 -3.52 10.31 1.16
CA PRO A 70 -2.09 10.42 1.36
C PRO A 70 -1.60 11.81 0.88
N ILE A 71 -0.56 12.32 1.51
CA ILE A 71 0.09 13.60 1.14
C ILE A 71 1.56 13.31 0.85
N VAL A 72 1.94 13.38 -0.43
CA VAL A 72 3.33 13.18 -0.85
C VAL A 72 4.21 14.30 -0.28
N THR A 73 5.28 13.91 0.41
CA THR A 73 6.22 14.83 1.08
C THR A 73 7.59 14.86 0.40
N LYS A 74 7.95 13.82 -0.36
CA LYS A 74 9.22 13.75 -1.08
C LYS A 74 9.10 12.95 -2.36
N ARG A 75 9.77 13.43 -3.41
CA ARG A 75 9.90 12.74 -4.70
C ARG A 75 11.37 12.60 -5.08
N ARG A 76 11.66 11.59 -5.90
CA ARG A 76 12.93 11.50 -6.63
C ARG A 76 12.92 12.50 -7.80
N ALA A 77 14.09 12.76 -8.37
CA ALA A 77 14.30 13.65 -9.50
C ALA A 77 13.43 13.37 -10.74
N ASP A 78 12.96 12.14 -10.94
CA ASP A 78 12.10 11.76 -12.07
C ASP A 78 10.59 11.74 -11.72
N GLY A 79 10.22 12.31 -10.58
CA GLY A 79 8.83 12.49 -10.16
C GLY A 79 8.24 11.35 -9.33
N VAL A 80 8.93 10.21 -9.20
CA VAL A 80 8.44 9.09 -8.39
C VAL A 80 8.34 9.49 -6.92
N PRO A 81 7.16 9.34 -6.27
CA PRO A 81 7.02 9.62 -4.85
C PRO A 81 7.76 8.57 -4.00
N ILE A 82 8.49 9.05 -2.99
CA ILE A 82 9.35 8.21 -2.11
C ILE A 82 9.12 8.47 -0.62
N SER A 83 8.31 9.46 -0.27
CA SER A 83 7.79 9.65 1.08
C SER A 83 6.42 10.35 1.05
N SER A 84 5.56 10.02 2.00
CA SER A 84 4.28 10.67 2.25
C SER A 84 3.91 10.67 3.73
N SER A 85 2.98 11.55 4.12
CA SER A 85 2.05 11.21 5.20
C SER A 85 0.97 10.31 4.62
N SER A 86 0.91 9.05 5.06
CA SER A 86 -0.09 8.08 4.60
C SER A 86 -1.53 8.54 4.84
N GLN A 87 -2.47 7.93 4.12
CA GLN A 87 -3.90 8.13 4.28
C GLN A 87 -4.33 7.81 5.72
N PRO A 88 -5.10 8.69 6.39
CA PRO A 88 -5.58 8.47 7.77
C PRO A 88 -6.33 7.14 7.98
N ALA A 89 -7.22 6.75 7.07
CA ALA A 89 -7.93 5.47 7.14
C ALA A 89 -6.96 4.29 7.11
N ALA A 90 -5.99 4.29 6.18
CA ALA A 90 -4.97 3.25 6.11
C ALA A 90 -4.12 3.18 7.40
N MET A 91 -3.75 4.34 7.98
CA MET A 91 -3.07 4.37 9.27
C MET A 91 -3.93 3.78 10.39
N ALA A 92 -5.20 4.17 10.48
CA ALA A 92 -6.13 3.66 11.49
C ALA A 92 -6.27 2.14 11.39
N ILE A 93 -6.55 1.61 10.20
CA ILE A 93 -6.65 0.18 9.92
C ILE A 93 -5.37 -0.54 10.36
N MET A 94 -4.20 -0.05 9.98
CA MET A 94 -2.93 -0.66 10.37
C MET A 94 -2.70 -0.63 11.88
N LEU A 95 -3.06 0.45 12.57
CA LEU A 95 -2.93 0.52 14.02
C LEU A 95 -3.89 -0.46 14.74
N GLU A 96 -5.09 -0.66 14.20
CA GLU A 96 -6.01 -1.72 14.67
C GLU A 96 -5.42 -3.12 14.41
N GLN A 97 -4.80 -3.36 13.25
CA GLN A 97 -4.14 -4.64 12.94
C GLN A 97 -2.94 -4.91 13.87
N LEU A 98 -2.15 -3.87 14.15
CA LEU A 98 -0.95 -3.94 14.97
C LEU A 98 -1.28 -4.21 16.44
N ASP A 99 -2.39 -3.66 16.94
CA ASP A 99 -2.88 -3.87 18.31
C ASP A 99 -1.83 -3.52 19.38
N VAL A 100 -1.33 -2.28 19.34
CA VAL A 100 -0.40 -1.74 20.35
C VAL A 100 -1.09 -1.62 21.70
N ARG A 101 -0.45 -2.14 22.74
CA ARG A 101 -0.92 -2.09 24.13
C ARG A 101 -0.05 -1.15 24.96
N PRO A 102 -0.58 -0.59 26.06
CA PRO A 102 0.22 0.16 27.01
C PRO A 102 1.40 -0.68 27.52
N GLY A 103 2.61 -0.12 27.49
CA GLY A 103 3.85 -0.80 27.87
C GLY A 103 4.60 -1.46 26.71
N ASP A 104 4.01 -1.55 25.51
CA ASP A 104 4.67 -2.20 24.37
C ASP A 104 5.94 -1.43 23.92
N GLU A 105 6.99 -2.18 23.61
CA GLU A 105 8.18 -1.72 22.88
C GLU A 105 7.92 -1.82 21.38
N VAL A 106 7.83 -0.67 20.70
CA VAL A 106 7.40 -0.58 19.29
C VAL A 106 8.52 -0.15 18.38
N LEU A 107 8.75 -0.90 17.30
CA LEU A 107 9.59 -0.51 16.17
C LEU A 107 8.73 -0.11 14.97
N GLU A 108 8.93 1.11 14.48
CA GLU A 108 8.42 1.58 13.19
C GLU A 108 9.55 1.66 12.16
N ILE A 109 9.29 1.14 10.96
CA ILE A 109 10.18 1.28 9.80
C ILE A 109 9.48 2.16 8.76
N GLY A 110 10.00 3.36 8.55
CA GLY A 110 9.42 4.41 7.72
C GLY A 110 8.88 5.58 8.54
N ALA A 111 9.75 6.31 9.23
CA ALA A 111 9.34 7.42 10.11
C ALA A 111 8.54 8.51 9.36
N GLY A 112 8.91 8.80 8.11
CA GLY A 112 8.21 9.76 7.28
C GLY A 112 8.04 11.12 7.98
N THR A 113 6.80 11.57 8.17
CA THR A 113 6.53 12.84 8.86
C THR A 113 6.69 12.78 10.38
N GLY A 114 6.76 11.59 10.98
CA GLY A 114 6.72 11.35 12.43
C GLY A 114 5.31 11.33 13.04
N TYR A 115 4.26 11.49 12.23
CA TYR A 115 2.87 11.47 12.72
C TYR A 115 2.46 10.10 13.27
N ASN A 116 2.77 9.02 12.54
CA ASN A 116 2.41 7.67 12.99
C ASN A 116 3.21 7.26 14.24
N ALA A 117 4.50 7.60 14.33
CA ALA A 117 5.28 7.47 15.57
C ALA A 117 4.61 8.15 16.78
N ALA A 118 4.00 9.33 16.59
CA ALA A 118 3.27 10.03 17.64
C ALA A 118 1.97 9.32 18.05
N LEU A 119 1.26 8.71 17.10
CA LEU A 119 0.09 7.86 17.38
C LEU A 119 0.50 6.61 18.16
N LEU A 120 1.54 5.91 17.71
CA LEU A 120 2.12 4.74 18.39
C LEU A 120 2.51 5.08 19.83
N ALA A 121 3.13 6.25 20.04
CA ALA A 121 3.55 6.70 21.37
C ALA A 121 2.37 6.95 22.31
N HIS A 122 1.25 7.44 21.79
CA HIS A 122 0.03 7.59 22.57
C HIS A 122 -0.54 6.23 22.97
N LEU A 123 -0.53 5.24 22.06
CA LEU A 123 -1.06 3.91 22.31
C LEU A 123 -0.21 3.09 23.29
N ALA A 124 1.11 3.13 23.11
CA ALA A 124 2.06 2.47 24.01
C ALA A 124 2.10 3.11 25.41
N GLY A 125 1.66 4.36 25.54
CA GLY A 125 1.59 5.05 26.83
C GLY A 125 2.97 5.26 27.49
N PRO A 126 3.01 5.85 28.68
CA PRO A 126 4.26 6.29 29.30
C PRO A 126 5.22 5.17 29.72
N GLU A 127 4.73 3.92 29.81
CA GLU A 127 5.53 2.75 30.20
C GLU A 127 6.11 2.00 29.01
N GLY A 128 5.69 2.31 27.77
CA GLY A 128 6.25 1.72 26.56
C GLY A 128 7.32 2.60 25.92
N SER A 129 7.74 2.25 24.70
CA SER A 129 8.68 3.06 23.93
C SER A 129 8.43 2.91 22.42
N VAL A 130 8.78 3.94 21.64
CA VAL A 130 8.71 3.88 20.17
C VAL A 130 10.07 4.24 19.57
N THR A 131 10.64 3.30 18.82
CA THR A 131 11.78 3.57 17.93
C THR A 131 11.28 3.62 16.51
N SER A 132 11.58 4.69 15.77
CA SER A 132 11.13 4.87 14.39
C SER A 132 12.29 5.18 13.46
N LEU A 133 12.48 4.34 12.45
CA LEU A 133 13.62 4.36 11.54
C LEU A 133 13.25 5.03 10.22
N ASP A 134 14.17 5.78 9.64
CA ASP A 134 14.10 6.20 8.24
C ASP A 134 15.49 6.23 7.62
N ILE A 135 15.59 5.92 6.33
CA ILE A 135 16.87 5.83 5.59
C ILE A 135 17.35 7.21 5.12
N ASP A 136 16.45 8.19 5.05
CA ASP A 136 16.76 9.52 4.55
C ASP A 136 16.97 10.54 5.69
N ALA A 137 18.15 11.16 5.72
CA ALA A 137 18.53 12.10 6.78
C ALA A 137 17.62 13.34 6.89
N ASP A 138 17.12 13.85 5.76
CA ASP A 138 16.20 14.99 5.73
C ASP A 138 14.81 14.63 6.28
N ILE A 139 14.34 13.40 6.03
CA ILE A 139 13.09 12.87 6.58
C ILE A 139 13.22 12.70 8.10
N VAL A 140 14.30 12.07 8.57
CA VAL A 140 14.63 11.96 10.01
C VAL A 140 14.62 13.32 10.70
N ALA A 141 15.26 14.33 10.10
CA ALA A 141 15.27 15.68 10.65
C ALA A 141 13.86 16.31 10.67
N GLY A 142 13.04 16.04 9.65
CA GLY A 142 11.64 16.44 9.56
C GLY A 142 10.78 15.83 10.67
N ALA A 143 10.81 14.50 10.82
CA ALA A 143 10.07 13.77 11.85
C ALA A 143 10.43 14.28 13.26
N ARG A 144 11.72 14.47 13.55
CA ARG A 144 12.18 15.05 14.83
C ARG A 144 11.63 16.46 15.07
N ARG A 145 11.49 17.30 14.03
CA ARG A 145 10.85 18.62 14.15
C ARG A 145 9.35 18.49 14.39
N GLY A 146 8.67 17.57 13.70
CA GLY A 146 7.25 17.27 13.89
C GLY A 146 6.93 16.91 15.34
N LEU A 147 7.65 15.94 15.89
CA LEU A 147 7.50 15.49 17.29
C LEU A 147 7.80 16.59 18.31
N ARG A 148 8.80 17.44 18.07
CA ARG A 148 9.05 18.60 18.95
C ARG A 148 7.89 19.60 18.92
N ARG A 149 7.27 19.83 17.76
CA ARG A 149 6.13 20.76 17.63
C ARG A 149 4.85 20.20 18.23
N SER A 150 4.64 18.88 18.18
CA SER A 150 3.44 18.26 18.74
C SER A 150 3.39 18.35 20.26
N GLY A 151 4.53 18.57 20.91
CA GLY A 151 4.60 18.74 22.35
C GLY A 151 4.09 17.50 23.10
N LEU A 152 4.34 16.30 22.54
CA LEU A 152 4.00 15.04 23.20
C LEU A 152 4.57 15.09 24.63
N GLY A 153 3.67 15.07 25.61
CA GLY A 153 4.00 15.23 27.01
C GLY A 153 4.46 13.92 27.64
N THR A 154 4.63 13.93 28.96
CA THR A 154 5.03 12.75 29.75
C THR A 154 3.94 11.67 29.84
N ALA A 155 2.77 11.89 29.25
CA ALA A 155 1.65 10.94 29.21
C ALA A 155 1.70 9.98 28.02
N THR A 156 2.70 10.11 27.14
CA THR A 156 2.94 9.21 26.00
C THR A 156 4.30 8.56 26.11
N ALA A 157 4.52 7.48 25.38
CA ALA A 157 5.83 6.83 25.29
C ALA A 157 6.89 7.81 24.74
N PRO A 158 8.16 7.69 25.16
CA PRO A 158 9.26 8.35 24.48
C PRO A 158 9.38 7.86 23.03
N VAL A 159 9.65 8.80 22.11
CA VAL A 159 9.86 8.49 20.69
C VAL A 159 11.30 8.78 20.29
N THR A 160 11.99 7.78 19.77
CA THR A 160 13.34 7.88 19.23
C THR A 160 13.32 7.74 17.71
N ILE A 161 13.63 8.82 16.98
CA ILE A 161 13.81 8.77 15.53
C ILE A 161 15.27 8.50 15.19
N VAL A 162 15.55 7.47 14.39
CA VAL A 162 16.90 7.02 14.03
C VAL A 162 17.09 7.04 12.51
N LEU A 163 18.27 7.49 12.07
CA LEU A 163 18.72 7.35 10.68
C LEU A 163 19.33 5.96 10.51
N ALA A 164 18.61 5.07 9.84
CA ALA A 164 19.03 3.68 9.62
C ALA A 164 18.31 3.07 8.41
N ASP A 165 18.93 2.05 7.83
CA ASP A 165 18.24 1.15 6.90
C ASP A 165 17.32 0.22 7.72
N GLY A 166 16.02 0.26 7.44
CA GLY A 166 15.04 -0.56 8.15
C GLY A 166 15.14 -2.05 7.86
N ALA A 167 15.89 -2.44 6.82
CA ALA A 167 16.14 -3.85 6.48
C ALA A 167 16.73 -4.65 7.65
N ASP A 168 17.58 -4.02 8.45
CA ASP A 168 18.28 -4.64 9.58
C ASP A 168 17.48 -4.54 10.90
N GLY A 169 16.29 -3.93 10.87
CA GLY A 169 15.55 -3.57 12.07
C GLY A 169 16.35 -2.62 12.97
N TRP A 170 16.21 -2.78 14.29
CA TRP A 170 16.99 -2.05 15.27
C TRP A 170 17.46 -2.95 16.43
N PRO A 171 18.56 -3.71 16.26
CA PRO A 171 19.03 -4.66 17.26
C PRO A 171 19.30 -4.04 18.64
N ALA A 172 19.67 -2.75 18.68
CA ALA A 172 19.97 -2.06 19.93
C ALA A 172 18.73 -1.77 20.80
N GLY A 173 17.52 -1.83 20.24
CA GLY A 173 16.26 -1.70 20.99
C GLY A 173 15.45 -2.98 21.07
N ALA A 174 15.91 -4.08 20.46
CA ALA A 174 15.24 -5.37 20.50
C ALA A 174 15.29 -5.99 21.92
N PRO A 175 14.31 -6.83 22.30
CA PRO A 175 13.17 -7.26 21.49
C PRO A 175 12.01 -6.24 21.45
N PHE A 176 11.19 -6.30 20.41
CA PHE A 176 10.01 -5.45 20.23
C PHE A 176 8.71 -6.26 20.33
N ASP A 177 7.74 -5.76 21.08
CA ASP A 177 6.40 -6.33 21.15
C ASP A 177 5.65 -6.12 19.83
N ARG A 178 5.92 -5.01 19.14
CA ARG A 178 5.27 -4.64 17.89
C ARG A 178 6.28 -4.11 16.89
N ILE A 179 6.25 -4.64 15.68
CA ILE A 179 7.03 -4.11 14.56
C ILE A 179 6.04 -3.74 13.45
N ILE A 180 6.11 -2.50 12.96
CA ILE A 180 5.28 -1.99 11.87
C ILE A 180 6.15 -1.39 10.78
N LEU A 181 5.89 -1.80 9.53
CA LEU A 181 6.43 -1.16 8.36
C LEU A 181 5.38 -0.22 7.78
N THR A 182 5.71 1.05 7.59
CA THR A 182 4.87 2.03 6.87
C THR A 182 5.34 2.22 5.43
N VAL A 183 5.98 1.17 4.89
CA VAL A 183 6.52 1.05 3.55
C VAL A 183 6.24 -0.35 3.01
N GLY A 184 6.02 -0.46 1.70
CA GLY A 184 5.78 -1.70 0.98
C GLY A 184 7.04 -2.54 0.89
N ALA A 185 7.06 -3.69 1.55
CA ALA A 185 8.15 -4.65 1.49
C ALA A 185 7.91 -5.68 0.38
N TRP A 186 8.97 -5.97 -0.38
CA TRP A 186 8.95 -7.07 -1.34
C TRP A 186 8.91 -8.41 -0.63
N ASP A 187 9.73 -8.60 0.40
CA ASP A 187 9.86 -9.83 1.19
C ASP A 187 10.02 -9.48 2.68
N LEU A 188 9.92 -10.47 3.55
CA LEU A 188 10.20 -10.30 4.98
C LEU A 188 11.71 -10.37 5.23
N SER A 189 12.27 -9.38 5.92
CA SER A 189 13.65 -9.48 6.41
C SER A 189 13.70 -10.43 7.61
N PRO A 190 14.65 -11.37 7.67
CA PRO A 190 14.89 -12.20 8.86
C PRO A 190 15.13 -11.38 10.13
N ALA A 191 15.65 -10.15 9.99
CA ALA A 191 15.90 -9.25 11.12
C ALA A 191 14.60 -8.84 11.83
N TRP A 192 13.49 -8.66 11.10
CA TRP A 192 12.22 -8.25 11.69
C TRP A 192 11.66 -9.35 12.59
N GLN A 193 11.59 -10.59 12.08
CA GLN A 193 11.15 -11.72 12.89
C GLN A 193 12.12 -11.99 14.06
N GLY A 194 13.44 -11.92 13.83
CA GLY A 194 14.45 -12.19 14.85
C GLY A 194 14.49 -11.16 15.99
N GLN A 195 13.84 -10.00 15.82
CA GLN A 195 13.77 -8.94 16.83
C GLN A 195 12.39 -8.85 17.50
N LEU A 196 11.43 -9.72 17.17
CA LEU A 196 10.16 -9.80 17.88
C LEU A 196 10.35 -10.42 19.27
N ALA A 197 9.70 -9.83 20.26
CA ALA A 197 9.47 -10.47 21.55
C ALA A 197 8.59 -11.72 21.39
N PRO A 198 8.64 -12.68 22.33
CA PRO A 198 7.67 -13.77 22.38
C PRO A 198 6.23 -13.23 22.43
N GLY A 199 5.38 -13.68 21.50
CA GLY A 199 4.01 -13.16 21.37
C GLY A 199 3.91 -11.81 20.66
N GLY A 200 5.03 -11.27 20.18
CA GLY A 200 5.06 -10.04 19.40
C GLY A 200 4.42 -10.19 18.02
N ARG A 201 4.08 -9.05 17.42
CA ARG A 201 3.39 -8.96 16.12
C ARG A 201 4.19 -8.15 15.11
N LEU A 202 4.29 -8.66 13.89
CA LEU A 202 4.86 -7.98 12.73
C LEU A 202 3.77 -7.56 11.76
N LEU A 203 3.59 -6.27 11.55
CA LEU A 203 2.70 -5.71 10.54
C LEU A 203 3.49 -5.17 9.34
N VAL A 204 3.18 -5.68 8.16
CA VAL A 204 3.91 -5.34 6.94
C VAL A 204 2.95 -5.18 5.75
N PRO A 205 3.01 -4.06 5.03
CA PRO A 205 2.50 -3.97 3.66
C PRO A 205 3.38 -4.84 2.75
N LEU A 206 2.92 -6.05 2.43
CA LEU A 206 3.68 -7.05 1.67
C LEU A 206 3.21 -7.13 0.22
N TRP A 207 4.17 -7.20 -0.70
CA TRP A 207 3.92 -7.30 -2.14
C TRP A 207 3.66 -8.74 -2.59
N PHE A 208 2.68 -8.94 -3.47
CA PHE A 208 2.41 -10.19 -4.18
C PHE A 208 2.30 -9.87 -5.66
N GLY A 209 3.43 -9.87 -6.38
CA GLY A 209 3.44 -9.66 -7.83
C GLY A 209 2.89 -8.32 -8.30
N GLY A 210 2.87 -7.27 -7.46
CA GLY A 210 2.35 -5.94 -7.80
C GLY A 210 1.04 -5.56 -7.10
N ALA A 211 0.34 -6.52 -6.50
CA ALA A 211 -0.67 -6.25 -5.48
C ALA A 211 0.00 -6.11 -4.11
N GLN A 212 -0.56 -5.31 -3.20
CA GLN A 212 -0.06 -5.23 -1.82
C GLN A 212 -1.18 -5.52 -0.82
N ARG A 213 -0.78 -6.09 0.32
CA ARG A 213 -1.64 -6.29 1.48
C ARG A 213 -0.92 -5.91 2.76
N THR A 214 -1.57 -5.18 3.67
CA THR A 214 -1.12 -5.10 5.06
C THR A 214 -1.43 -6.41 5.74
N ILE A 215 -0.39 -7.09 6.22
CA ILE A 215 -0.52 -8.38 6.91
C ILE A 215 0.08 -8.25 8.30
N ALA A 216 -0.75 -8.49 9.31
CA ALA A 216 -0.29 -8.69 10.68
C ALA A 216 0.03 -10.18 10.88
N PHE A 217 1.29 -10.50 11.13
CA PHE A 217 1.77 -11.83 11.45
C PHE A 217 1.98 -12.02 12.95
N ASP A 218 1.44 -13.10 13.49
CA ASP A 218 1.84 -13.64 14.79
C ASP A 218 2.87 -14.76 14.56
N SER A 219 3.91 -14.83 15.39
CA SER A 219 4.89 -15.93 15.32
C SER A 219 4.39 -17.17 16.07
N ARG A 220 4.43 -18.32 15.40
CA ARG A 220 4.18 -19.63 15.99
C ARG A 220 5.43 -20.17 16.68
N PRO A 221 5.30 -21.15 17.62
CA PRO A 221 6.44 -21.73 18.32
C PRO A 221 7.49 -22.41 17.44
N ASP A 222 7.09 -22.87 16.24
CA ASP A 222 7.96 -23.49 15.24
C ASP A 222 8.70 -22.46 14.36
N GLY A 223 8.49 -21.16 14.59
CA GLY A 223 9.05 -20.07 13.79
C GLY A 223 8.27 -19.75 12.52
N THR A 224 7.14 -20.41 12.27
CA THR A 224 6.23 -20.01 11.18
C THR A 224 5.52 -18.70 11.55
N LEU A 225 5.46 -17.76 10.61
CA LEU A 225 4.62 -16.58 10.73
C LEU A 225 3.25 -16.87 10.15
N GLU A 226 2.18 -16.58 10.89
CA GLU A 226 0.81 -16.78 10.43
C GLU A 226 0.04 -15.47 10.44
N ALA A 227 -0.62 -15.17 9.32
CA ALA A 227 -1.42 -13.97 9.17
C ALA A 227 -2.65 -14.01 10.09
N ARG A 228 -2.75 -13.04 11.00
CA ARG A 228 -3.93 -12.79 11.82
C ARG A 228 -4.96 -11.93 11.09
N SER A 229 -4.50 -10.94 10.35
CA SER A 229 -5.37 -10.05 9.58
C SER A 229 -4.70 -9.61 8.29
N ILE A 230 -5.51 -9.38 7.26
CA ILE A 230 -5.06 -9.03 5.92
C ILE A 230 -5.99 -7.95 5.36
N THR A 231 -5.43 -6.91 4.75
CA THR A 231 -6.23 -5.86 4.11
C THR A 231 -5.52 -5.31 2.87
N ALA A 232 -6.27 -5.05 1.80
CA ALA A 232 -5.81 -4.32 0.61
C ALA A 232 -5.16 -2.98 0.99
N CYS A 233 -4.03 -2.66 0.36
CA CYS A 233 -3.33 -1.40 0.63
C CYS A 233 -2.50 -0.93 -0.57
N GLY A 234 -2.05 0.31 -0.51
CA GLY A 234 -1.03 0.86 -1.41
C GLY A 234 0.00 1.68 -0.64
N PHE A 235 1.24 1.21 -0.63
CA PHE A 235 2.37 1.86 0.04
C PHE A 235 3.54 2.08 -0.91
N MET A 236 4.28 3.15 -0.64
CA MET A 236 5.58 3.41 -1.27
C MET A 236 6.57 2.32 -0.89
N ARG A 237 7.49 1.99 -1.79
CA ARG A 237 8.41 0.87 -1.60
C ARG A 237 9.45 1.11 -0.52
N LEU A 238 9.76 0.05 0.21
CA LEU A 238 10.97 -0.06 1.01
C LEU A 238 12.19 0.15 0.11
N ARG A 239 13.14 0.94 0.62
CA ARG A 239 14.46 1.15 0.02
C ARG A 239 15.52 0.58 0.95
N GLY A 240 16.73 0.40 0.44
CA GLY A 240 17.84 -0.15 1.21
C GLY A 240 18.19 -1.58 0.79
N SER A 241 18.90 -2.30 1.64
CA SER A 241 19.43 -3.64 1.36
C SER A 241 18.34 -4.71 1.18
N ALA A 242 17.17 -4.50 1.81
CA ALA A 242 15.97 -5.33 1.63
C ALA A 242 15.00 -4.83 0.55
N ALA A 243 15.41 -3.87 -0.28
CA ALA A 243 14.66 -3.55 -1.49
C ALA A 243 14.57 -4.79 -2.40
N GLY A 244 13.37 -5.04 -2.92
CA GLY A 244 13.13 -6.08 -3.90
C GLY A 244 13.45 -5.65 -5.33
N PRO A 245 13.37 -6.60 -6.27
CA PRO A 245 13.66 -6.39 -7.68
C PRO A 245 12.53 -5.69 -8.47
N GLU A 246 11.44 -5.26 -7.84
CA GLU A 246 10.22 -4.90 -8.56
C GLU A 246 10.40 -3.66 -9.45
N GLY A 247 9.68 -3.65 -10.58
CA GLY A 247 9.60 -2.51 -11.46
C GLY A 247 8.51 -1.55 -11.00
N PHE A 248 8.88 -0.37 -10.48
CA PHE A 248 7.97 0.76 -10.36
C PHE A 248 8.53 1.84 -11.27
N VAL A 249 7.86 2.02 -12.40
CA VAL A 249 8.38 2.78 -13.53
C VAL A 249 7.52 4.02 -13.72
N SER A 250 8.17 5.18 -13.74
CA SER A 250 7.53 6.43 -14.15
C SER A 250 7.27 6.40 -15.64
N LEU A 251 6.02 6.65 -16.02
CA LEU A 251 5.58 6.85 -17.39
C LEU A 251 5.37 8.33 -17.69
N ALA A 252 6.06 9.23 -16.98
CA ALA A 252 5.94 10.69 -17.14
C ALA A 252 6.24 11.20 -18.56
N ALA A 253 7.00 10.43 -19.37
CA ALA A 253 7.20 10.71 -20.79
C ALA A 253 5.94 10.48 -21.66
N ILE A 254 4.97 9.73 -21.14
CA ILE A 254 3.64 9.57 -21.71
C ILE A 254 2.71 10.64 -21.14
N GLU A 255 2.57 10.62 -19.81
CA GLU A 255 1.65 11.46 -19.06
C GLU A 255 2.20 11.67 -17.64
N PRO A 256 2.31 12.93 -17.16
CA PRO A 256 2.78 13.20 -15.80
C PRO A 256 1.91 12.52 -14.74
N GLY A 257 2.55 11.92 -13.73
CA GLY A 257 1.84 11.23 -12.65
C GLY A 257 1.42 9.80 -12.97
N LEU A 258 1.59 9.33 -14.21
CA LEU A 258 1.32 7.96 -14.59
C LEU A 258 2.51 7.06 -14.22
N THR A 259 2.21 5.94 -13.56
CA THR A 259 3.19 4.94 -13.15
C THR A 259 2.70 3.54 -13.48
N VAL A 260 3.63 2.62 -13.71
CA VAL A 260 3.35 1.19 -13.86
C VAL A 260 4.15 0.39 -12.86
N THR A 261 3.44 -0.51 -12.18
CA THR A 261 4.01 -1.56 -11.34
C THR A 261 4.05 -2.84 -12.15
N LEU A 262 5.24 -3.44 -12.21
CA LEU A 262 5.51 -4.69 -12.90
C LEU A 262 6.05 -5.71 -11.91
N ASP A 263 5.60 -6.95 -12.04
CA ASP A 263 6.27 -8.07 -11.38
C ASP A 263 7.70 -8.21 -11.92
N ASP A 264 8.62 -8.71 -11.09
CA ASP A 264 10.04 -8.89 -11.43
C ASP A 264 10.27 -9.87 -12.60
N ARG A 265 9.27 -10.72 -12.87
CA ARG A 265 9.16 -11.65 -13.99
C ARG A 265 8.87 -10.96 -15.32
N ALA A 266 8.22 -9.79 -15.29
CA ALA A 266 7.86 -9.01 -16.47
C ALA A 266 8.96 -7.98 -16.79
N ARG A 267 10.10 -8.45 -17.33
CA ARG A 267 11.18 -7.56 -17.81
C ARG A 267 10.77 -6.86 -19.11
N VAL A 268 9.84 -5.91 -19.04
CA VAL A 268 9.40 -5.11 -20.20
C VAL A 268 10.16 -3.77 -20.22
N PRO A 269 10.89 -3.44 -21.30
CA PRO A 269 11.56 -2.15 -21.41
C PRO A 269 10.57 -0.98 -21.40
N VAL A 270 10.84 0.06 -20.60
CA VAL A 270 9.98 1.26 -20.47
C VAL A 270 9.56 1.88 -21.80
N PRO A 271 10.44 2.05 -22.82
CA PRO A 271 10.04 2.62 -24.11
C PRO A 271 9.02 1.75 -24.86
N ALA A 272 9.05 0.43 -24.67
CA ALA A 272 8.08 -0.49 -25.28
C ALA A 272 6.69 -0.27 -24.67
N ILE A 273 6.61 -0.15 -23.34
CA ILE A 273 5.36 0.15 -22.61
C ILE A 273 4.71 1.41 -23.16
N ALA A 274 5.50 2.48 -23.33
CA ALA A 274 5.01 3.75 -23.85
C ALA A 274 4.50 3.67 -25.29
N THR A 275 5.09 2.82 -26.11
CA THR A 275 4.68 2.62 -27.51
C THR A 275 3.39 1.80 -27.61
N VAL A 276 3.23 0.81 -26.73
CA VAL A 276 2.04 -0.03 -26.65
C VAL A 276 0.81 0.78 -26.23
N LEU A 277 0.91 1.52 -25.12
CA LEU A 277 -0.24 2.23 -24.53
C LEU A 277 -0.81 3.36 -25.40
N ARG A 278 -0.06 3.86 -26.39
CA ARG A 278 -0.54 4.88 -27.35
C ARG A 278 -1.43 4.34 -28.47
N ARG A 279 -1.63 3.02 -28.56
CA ARG A 279 -2.36 2.35 -29.65
C ARG A 279 -3.56 1.58 -29.09
N PRO A 280 -4.66 2.25 -28.70
CA PRO A 280 -5.84 1.56 -28.17
C PRO A 280 -6.43 0.62 -29.23
N GLY A 281 -6.80 -0.57 -28.79
CA GLY A 281 -7.37 -1.64 -29.60
C GLY A 281 -8.80 -2.00 -29.18
N SER A 282 -9.17 -3.26 -29.40
CA SER A 282 -10.51 -3.76 -29.12
C SER A 282 -10.85 -3.73 -27.62
N ILE A 283 -12.13 -3.54 -27.35
CA ILE A 283 -12.73 -3.67 -26.03
C ILE A 283 -13.57 -4.95 -26.00
N GLN A 284 -13.42 -5.76 -24.97
CA GLN A 284 -14.16 -7.00 -24.81
C GLN A 284 -14.83 -7.09 -23.43
N PRO A 285 -16.14 -7.37 -23.35
CA PRO A 285 -16.83 -7.54 -22.07
C PRO A 285 -16.44 -8.86 -21.40
N THR A 286 -16.30 -8.84 -20.07
CA THR A 286 -15.99 -10.05 -19.30
C THR A 286 -17.24 -10.83 -18.92
N ALA A 287 -18.42 -10.20 -18.95
CA ALA A 287 -19.68 -10.70 -18.36
C ALA A 287 -19.69 -10.73 -16.81
N VAL A 288 -18.72 -10.08 -16.16
CA VAL A 288 -18.59 -10.03 -14.70
C VAL A 288 -18.75 -8.58 -14.24
N ALA A 289 -19.74 -8.33 -13.38
CA ALA A 289 -19.89 -7.05 -12.70
C ALA A 289 -19.19 -7.06 -11.34
N ILE A 290 -18.47 -5.99 -11.02
CA ILE A 290 -17.72 -5.87 -9.76
C ILE A 290 -17.98 -4.50 -9.11
N ASP A 291 -17.88 -4.47 -7.78
CA ASP A 291 -17.77 -3.25 -6.99
C ASP A 291 -16.29 -2.92 -6.69
N GLY A 292 -16.04 -1.88 -5.88
CA GLY A 292 -14.68 -1.43 -5.55
C GLY A 292 -13.84 -2.48 -4.83
N ASP A 293 -14.42 -3.18 -3.84
CA ASP A 293 -13.71 -4.22 -3.07
C ASP A 293 -13.34 -5.43 -3.95
N GLY A 294 -14.18 -5.76 -4.92
CA GLY A 294 -13.91 -6.80 -5.91
C GLY A 294 -12.65 -6.54 -6.75
N MET A 295 -12.30 -5.28 -7.04
CA MET A 295 -11.11 -4.96 -7.85
C MET A 295 -9.81 -5.27 -7.10
N ALA A 296 -9.72 -4.95 -5.81
CA ALA A 296 -8.53 -5.26 -5.03
C ALA A 296 -8.30 -6.77 -4.94
N ALA A 297 -9.36 -7.55 -4.71
CA ALA A 297 -9.33 -9.01 -4.65
C ALA A 297 -8.93 -9.63 -6.01
N LEU A 298 -9.55 -9.18 -7.11
CA LEU A 298 -9.19 -9.59 -8.46
C LEU A 298 -7.74 -9.24 -8.81
N GLY A 299 -7.25 -8.08 -8.38
CA GLY A 299 -5.85 -7.67 -8.58
C GLY A 299 -4.86 -8.63 -7.92
N LEU A 300 -5.12 -9.07 -6.68
CA LEU A 300 -4.32 -10.09 -6.01
C LEU A 300 -4.41 -11.45 -6.73
N TRP A 301 -5.62 -11.84 -7.15
CA TRP A 301 -5.81 -13.06 -7.92
C TRP A 301 -4.97 -13.04 -9.20
N LEU A 302 -5.04 -11.96 -9.98
CA LEU A 302 -4.24 -11.80 -11.19
C LEU A 302 -2.74 -11.87 -10.89
N ALA A 303 -2.27 -11.14 -9.86
CA ALA A 303 -0.85 -11.08 -9.54
C ALA A 303 -0.26 -12.44 -9.09
N LEU A 304 -1.07 -13.32 -8.50
CA LEU A 304 -0.64 -14.66 -8.10
C LEU A 304 -0.66 -15.67 -9.25
N HIS A 305 -1.52 -15.48 -10.26
CA HIS A 305 -1.69 -16.43 -11.36
C HIS A 305 -1.02 -16.02 -12.66
N GLU A 306 -0.65 -14.75 -12.82
CA GLU A 306 -0.12 -14.21 -14.07
C GLU A 306 1.24 -13.53 -13.91
N PRO A 307 2.32 -14.15 -14.43
CA PRO A 307 3.65 -13.54 -14.45
C PRO A 307 3.74 -12.25 -15.28
N ARG A 308 2.75 -11.99 -16.15
CA ARG A 308 2.65 -10.77 -16.97
C ARG A 308 1.79 -9.68 -16.32
N PHE A 309 1.38 -9.89 -15.06
CA PHE A 309 0.56 -8.93 -14.35
C PHE A 309 1.25 -7.56 -14.29
N CYS A 310 0.44 -6.53 -14.50
CA CYS A 310 0.82 -5.15 -14.28
C CYS A 310 -0.33 -4.41 -13.60
N SER A 311 0.03 -3.35 -12.88
CA SER A 311 -0.91 -2.36 -12.38
C SER A 311 -0.46 -0.97 -12.81
N LEU A 312 -1.39 -0.15 -13.28
CA LEU A 312 -1.13 1.22 -13.67
C LEU A 312 -1.89 2.16 -12.72
N PHE A 313 -1.20 3.21 -12.29
CA PHE A 313 -1.73 4.19 -11.35
C PHE A 313 -1.54 5.60 -11.91
N SER A 314 -2.59 6.42 -11.84
CA SER A 314 -2.55 7.84 -12.15
C SER A 314 -2.77 8.67 -10.90
N GLU A 315 -1.79 9.50 -10.56
CA GLU A 315 -1.92 10.43 -9.42
C GLU A 315 -3.02 11.48 -9.63
N THR A 316 -3.38 11.80 -10.87
CA THR A 316 -4.46 12.74 -11.18
C THR A 316 -5.84 12.09 -11.23
N GLY A 317 -5.92 10.76 -11.02
CA GLY A 317 -7.13 9.95 -11.17
C GLY A 317 -7.51 9.73 -12.64
N ALA A 318 -7.58 10.79 -13.43
CA ALA A 318 -7.82 10.70 -14.86
C ALA A 318 -6.54 10.42 -15.65
N SER A 319 -6.66 9.65 -16.74
CA SER A 319 -5.62 9.53 -17.77
C SER A 319 -6.19 9.69 -19.17
N VAL A 320 -5.48 10.44 -20.02
CA VAL A 320 -5.85 10.61 -21.43
C VAL A 320 -5.42 9.40 -22.25
N VAL A 321 -4.33 8.75 -21.87
CA VAL A 321 -3.78 7.59 -22.59
C VAL A 321 -4.40 6.28 -22.13
N ILE A 322 -4.89 6.23 -20.88
CA ILE A 322 -5.55 5.05 -20.32
C ILE A 322 -6.97 5.45 -19.90
N PRO A 323 -7.97 5.33 -20.79
CA PRO A 323 -9.35 5.67 -20.46
C PRO A 323 -9.98 4.84 -19.34
N ALA A 324 -9.28 3.78 -18.89
CA ALA A 324 -9.63 2.99 -17.71
C ALA A 324 -9.43 3.76 -16.39
N LEU A 325 -8.58 4.78 -16.40
CA LEU A 325 -8.30 5.64 -15.26
C LEU A 325 -9.17 6.90 -15.38
N GLY A 326 -9.92 7.23 -14.34
CA GLY A 326 -10.94 8.28 -14.37
C GLY A 326 -11.50 8.63 -12.99
N ASP A 327 -12.63 9.34 -12.98
CA ASP A 327 -13.23 9.97 -11.77
C ASP A 327 -13.45 9.00 -10.59
N ASP A 328 -13.61 7.70 -10.87
CA ASP A 328 -13.85 6.67 -9.86
C ASP A 328 -12.65 5.71 -9.64
N TRP A 329 -11.64 5.71 -10.53
CA TRP A 329 -10.57 4.69 -10.56
C TRP A 329 -9.19 5.32 -10.81
N GLU A 330 -8.40 5.47 -9.74
CA GLU A 330 -7.00 5.95 -9.83
C GLU A 330 -6.02 4.84 -10.21
N MET A 331 -6.46 3.58 -10.20
CA MET A 331 -5.67 2.40 -10.51
C MET A 331 -6.42 1.43 -11.42
N THR A 332 -5.70 0.78 -12.33
CA THR A 332 -6.18 -0.37 -13.12
C THR A 332 -5.18 -1.51 -13.08
N ALA A 333 -5.65 -2.73 -13.26
CA ALA A 333 -4.86 -3.94 -13.35
C ALA A 333 -4.99 -4.60 -14.73
N GLY A 334 -3.99 -5.38 -15.12
CA GLY A 334 -4.00 -6.03 -16.41
C GLY A 334 -2.78 -6.90 -16.69
N LEU A 335 -2.59 -7.23 -17.96
CA LEU A 335 -1.45 -7.99 -18.47
C LEU A 335 -0.65 -7.13 -19.44
N LEU A 336 0.67 -7.19 -19.34
CA LEU A 336 1.59 -6.44 -20.20
C LEU A 336 2.75 -7.32 -20.66
N ASP A 337 3.08 -7.22 -21.94
CA ASP A 337 4.35 -7.68 -22.49
C ASP A 337 4.96 -6.61 -23.41
N ASP A 338 5.98 -6.98 -24.18
CA ASP A 338 6.69 -6.08 -25.08
C ASP A 338 5.90 -5.72 -26.36
N GLN A 339 4.81 -6.43 -26.67
CA GLN A 339 4.03 -6.26 -27.89
C GLN A 339 2.63 -5.66 -27.64
N GLY A 340 2.05 -5.92 -26.46
CA GLY A 340 0.69 -5.51 -26.13
C GLY A 340 0.42 -5.33 -24.65
N ALA A 341 -0.72 -4.70 -24.36
CA ALA A 341 -1.28 -4.59 -23.01
C ALA A 341 -2.78 -4.90 -23.05
N ALA A 342 -3.30 -5.58 -22.02
CA ALA A 342 -4.73 -5.76 -21.80
C ALA A 342 -5.07 -5.24 -20.41
N LEU A 343 -5.88 -4.18 -20.31
CA LEU A 343 -6.18 -3.49 -19.06
C LEU A 343 -7.66 -3.60 -18.72
N LEU A 344 -7.96 -3.83 -17.45
CA LEU A 344 -9.31 -3.80 -16.91
C LEU A 344 -9.86 -2.39 -16.94
N ARG A 345 -11.16 -2.23 -17.24
CA ARG A 345 -11.86 -0.96 -17.03
C ARG A 345 -13.34 -1.19 -16.76
N PRO A 346 -13.99 -0.33 -15.96
CA PRO A 346 -15.43 -0.33 -15.88
C PRO A 346 -16.01 -0.04 -17.27
N ALA A 347 -17.10 -0.73 -17.61
CA ALA A 347 -17.87 -0.41 -18.80
C ALA A 347 -18.47 0.98 -18.68
N ARG A 348 -18.51 1.70 -19.81
CA ARG A 348 -19.28 2.93 -19.93
C ARG A 348 -20.74 2.61 -20.21
N ASP A 349 -21.62 3.54 -19.87
CA ASP A 349 -23.08 3.42 -20.03
C ASP A 349 -23.52 3.11 -21.47
N ASP A 350 -22.71 3.49 -22.46
CA ASP A 350 -22.96 3.27 -23.89
C ASP A 350 -22.32 1.98 -24.45
N GLU A 351 -21.49 1.29 -23.66
CA GLU A 351 -20.70 0.13 -24.09
C GLU A 351 -21.25 -1.20 -23.58
N SER A 352 -21.90 -1.22 -22.40
CA SER A 352 -22.61 -2.38 -21.87
C SER A 352 -23.51 -2.04 -20.66
N GLU A 353 -24.07 -3.06 -19.99
CA GLU A 353 -24.77 -2.85 -18.71
C GLU A 353 -23.84 -2.17 -17.68
N HIS A 354 -24.41 -1.22 -16.93
CA HIS A 354 -23.70 -0.42 -15.94
C HIS A 354 -23.04 -1.31 -14.88
N GLY A 355 -21.76 -1.06 -14.58
CA GLY A 355 -20.98 -1.83 -13.59
C GLY A 355 -20.34 -3.12 -14.10
N MET A 356 -20.51 -3.48 -15.38
CA MET A 356 -19.80 -4.62 -15.97
C MET A 356 -18.32 -4.30 -16.21
N LEU A 357 -17.44 -5.27 -15.95
CA LEU A 357 -16.03 -5.14 -16.25
C LEU A 357 -15.76 -5.43 -17.74
N THR A 358 -14.89 -4.63 -18.35
CA THR A 358 -14.41 -4.84 -19.71
C THR A 358 -12.89 -4.88 -19.73
N VAL A 359 -12.33 -5.45 -20.79
CA VAL A 359 -10.89 -5.48 -21.05
C VAL A 359 -10.62 -4.65 -22.30
N GLN A 360 -9.74 -3.66 -22.18
CA GLN A 360 -9.25 -2.88 -23.30
C GLN A 360 -7.85 -3.37 -23.70
N GLY A 361 -7.71 -3.77 -24.96
CA GLY A 361 -6.41 -4.08 -25.56
C GLY A 361 -5.67 -2.82 -26.02
N TYR A 362 -4.34 -2.89 -26.04
CA TYR A 362 -3.43 -1.87 -26.58
C TYR A 362 -2.31 -2.54 -27.36
N GLY A 363 -1.95 -2.03 -28.54
CA GLY A 363 -0.97 -2.68 -29.39
C GLY A 363 -1.45 -4.05 -29.91
N ASP A 364 -0.56 -5.03 -29.97
CA ASP A 364 -0.91 -6.42 -30.35
C ASP A 364 -1.34 -7.22 -29.11
N ALA A 365 -2.56 -6.96 -28.65
CA ALA A 365 -3.06 -7.47 -27.37
C ALA A 365 -4.10 -8.59 -27.47
N ALA A 366 -4.44 -9.09 -28.66
CA ALA A 366 -5.56 -10.03 -28.82
C ALA A 366 -5.47 -11.24 -27.87
N ARG A 367 -4.28 -11.85 -27.76
CA ARG A 367 -4.03 -12.96 -26.84
C ARG A 367 -4.11 -12.56 -25.36
N LEU A 368 -3.60 -11.37 -25.02
CA LEU A 368 -3.64 -10.86 -23.64
C LEU A 368 -5.08 -10.54 -23.22
N VAL A 369 -5.89 -9.98 -24.13
CA VAL A 369 -7.31 -9.69 -23.90
C VAL A 369 -8.08 -10.98 -23.64
N GLU A 370 -7.93 -11.99 -24.52
CA GLU A 370 -8.58 -13.29 -24.34
C GLU A 370 -8.17 -13.94 -23.01
N ARG A 371 -6.88 -13.91 -22.68
CA ARG A 371 -6.36 -14.46 -21.42
C ARG A 371 -6.94 -13.73 -20.20
N LEU A 372 -6.94 -12.40 -20.21
CA LEU A 372 -7.44 -11.60 -19.08
C LEU A 372 -8.95 -11.80 -18.88
N VAL A 373 -9.74 -11.82 -19.94
CA VAL A 373 -11.18 -12.16 -19.87
C VAL A 373 -11.38 -13.55 -19.27
N GLY A 374 -10.59 -14.54 -19.69
CA GLY A 374 -10.64 -15.90 -19.15
C GLY A 374 -10.34 -15.96 -17.65
N ILE A 375 -9.35 -15.21 -17.17
CA ILE A 375 -9.00 -15.18 -15.74
C ILE A 375 -10.09 -14.51 -14.90
N VAL A 376 -10.66 -13.40 -15.39
CA VAL A 376 -11.76 -12.71 -14.70
C VAL A 376 -12.94 -13.64 -14.52
N ARG A 377 -13.33 -14.39 -15.57
CA ARG A 377 -14.40 -15.39 -15.49
C ARG A 377 -14.04 -16.54 -14.55
N ALA A 378 -12.81 -17.04 -14.62
CA ALA A 378 -12.35 -18.12 -13.74
C ALA A 378 -12.33 -17.71 -12.25
N TRP A 379 -12.11 -16.43 -11.94
CA TRP A 379 -12.22 -15.86 -10.60
C TRP A 379 -13.68 -15.75 -10.15
N ASP A 380 -14.58 -15.29 -11.04
CA ASP A 380 -16.02 -15.21 -10.79
C ASP A 380 -16.65 -16.59 -10.56
N ASP A 381 -16.35 -17.56 -11.42
CA ASP A 381 -16.79 -18.96 -11.33
C ASP A 381 -16.35 -19.63 -10.02
N ARG A 382 -15.26 -19.14 -9.40
CA ARG A 382 -14.75 -19.60 -8.10
C ARG A 382 -15.38 -18.89 -6.91
N GLY A 383 -16.42 -18.09 -7.12
CA GLY A 383 -17.10 -17.35 -6.05
C GLY A 383 -16.26 -16.17 -5.52
N ARG A 384 -15.49 -15.54 -6.41
CA ARG A 384 -14.76 -14.29 -6.18
C ARG A 384 -13.89 -14.30 -4.91
N PRO A 385 -12.86 -15.18 -4.81
CA PRO A 385 -11.98 -15.21 -3.64
C PRO A 385 -11.47 -13.81 -3.25
N ASP A 386 -11.58 -13.47 -1.97
CA ASP A 386 -11.35 -12.12 -1.41
C ASP A 386 -10.39 -12.16 -0.21
N ASP A 387 -10.08 -10.97 0.33
CA ASP A 387 -9.15 -10.82 1.46
C ASP A 387 -9.71 -11.41 2.77
N ALA A 388 -11.04 -11.49 2.95
CA ALA A 388 -11.66 -12.01 4.17
C ALA A 388 -11.43 -13.53 4.33
N ARG A 389 -11.42 -14.25 3.20
CA ARG A 389 -11.14 -15.69 3.16
C ARG A 389 -9.66 -16.02 2.99
N LEU A 390 -8.83 -15.02 2.70
CA LEU A 390 -7.40 -15.19 2.46
C LEU A 390 -6.68 -15.66 3.73
N ARG A 391 -5.77 -16.61 3.56
CA ARG A 391 -4.85 -17.11 4.58
C ARG A 391 -3.44 -17.05 4.03
N VAL A 392 -2.52 -16.56 4.84
CA VAL A 392 -1.11 -16.44 4.49
C VAL A 392 -0.26 -16.97 5.64
N THR A 393 0.62 -17.92 5.33
CA THR A 393 1.72 -18.33 6.21
C THR A 393 3.04 -17.95 5.56
N ALA A 394 4.06 -17.66 6.36
CA ALA A 394 5.41 -17.42 5.88
C ALA A 394 6.41 -18.24 6.69
N GLN A 395 7.23 -19.01 5.98
CA GLN A 395 8.29 -19.82 6.56
C GLN A 395 9.63 -19.30 6.08
N ARG A 396 10.55 -19.08 7.02
CA ARG A 396 11.91 -18.69 6.68
C ARG A 396 12.60 -19.82 5.91
N ILE A 397 13.32 -19.47 4.87
CA ILE A 397 14.15 -20.38 4.07
C ILE A 397 15.62 -19.96 4.13
N GLU A 398 16.52 -20.92 4.00
CA GLU A 398 17.95 -20.62 3.87
C GLU A 398 18.26 -20.26 2.41
N PRO A 399 18.98 -19.16 2.11
CA PRO A 399 19.22 -18.68 0.75
C PRO A 399 19.84 -19.72 -0.20
N ASP A 400 20.66 -20.63 0.34
CA ASP A 400 21.35 -21.69 -0.42
C ASP A 400 20.53 -22.99 -0.56
N SER A 401 19.34 -23.06 0.04
CA SER A 401 18.42 -24.20 -0.03
C SER A 401 17.36 -24.07 -1.14
N LEU A 402 17.51 -23.07 -2.02
CA LEU A 402 16.63 -22.87 -3.16
C LEU A 402 16.73 -24.07 -4.12
N PRO A 403 15.66 -24.86 -4.37
CA PRO A 403 15.51 -25.41 -5.72
C PRO A 403 15.56 -24.23 -6.71
N PRO A 404 16.05 -24.42 -7.95
CA PRO A 404 16.07 -23.35 -8.94
C PRO A 404 14.69 -22.68 -8.94
N LEU A 405 14.67 -21.33 -8.96
CA LEU A 405 13.45 -20.54 -9.14
C LEU A 405 12.52 -21.34 -10.06
N PRO A 406 11.29 -21.71 -9.65
CA PRO A 406 10.41 -22.40 -10.56
C PRO A 406 10.11 -21.45 -11.71
N GLY A 407 10.91 -21.55 -12.77
CA GLY A 407 10.56 -21.13 -14.11
C GLY A 407 9.61 -22.17 -14.65
N SER A 408 8.39 -22.24 -14.10
CA SER A 408 7.22 -22.93 -14.65
C SER A 408 6.18 -23.04 -13.53
N HIS A 409 5.20 -22.15 -13.51
CA HIS A 409 3.86 -22.71 -13.32
C HIS A 409 3.58 -23.48 -14.61
N ASP A 410 3.37 -24.78 -14.43
CA ASP A 410 2.90 -25.65 -15.49
C ASP A 410 1.69 -24.99 -16.15
N THR A 411 1.80 -24.84 -17.46
CA THR A 411 0.78 -24.25 -18.31
C THR A 411 -0.43 -25.18 -18.32
N GLY A 412 -1.45 -24.92 -17.50
CA GLY A 412 -2.66 -25.72 -17.54
C GLY A 412 -3.86 -25.12 -16.82
N GLU A 413 -3.84 -25.07 -15.49
CA GLU A 413 -5.03 -24.75 -14.69
C GLU A 413 -4.69 -23.90 -13.47
N ALA A 414 -5.55 -22.91 -13.17
CA ALA A 414 -5.48 -22.15 -11.93
C ALA A 414 -5.86 -23.04 -10.73
N PRO A 415 -5.15 -22.97 -9.59
CA PRO A 415 -5.46 -23.73 -8.38
C PRO A 415 -6.93 -23.62 -7.96
N LEU A 416 -7.46 -24.68 -7.35
CA LEU A 416 -8.82 -24.76 -6.82
C LEU A 416 -8.90 -24.09 -5.44
N ALA A 417 -10.12 -23.76 -4.99
CA ALA A 417 -10.33 -23.26 -3.64
C ALA A 417 -9.91 -24.34 -2.61
N GLY A 418 -9.05 -23.97 -1.65
CA GLY A 418 -8.39 -24.89 -0.73
C GLY A 418 -6.97 -25.30 -1.14
N ASP A 419 -6.56 -25.06 -2.40
CA ASP A 419 -5.18 -25.30 -2.83
C ASP A 419 -4.25 -24.20 -2.30
N VAL A 420 -3.14 -24.62 -1.68
CA VAL A 420 -2.11 -23.69 -1.22
C VAL A 420 -1.21 -23.31 -2.40
N GLN A 421 -1.25 -22.03 -2.75
CA GLN A 421 -0.30 -21.43 -3.67
C GLN A 421 0.98 -21.08 -2.93
N TRP A 422 2.11 -21.45 -3.52
CA TRP A 422 3.41 -21.20 -2.94
C TRP A 422 4.14 -20.11 -3.69
N LEU A 423 4.47 -19.02 -2.99
CA LEU A 423 5.33 -17.97 -3.50
C LEU A 423 6.63 -17.99 -2.72
N THR A 424 7.76 -18.21 -3.40
CA THR A 424 9.09 -18.16 -2.78
C THR A 424 9.77 -16.84 -3.14
N LYS A 425 10.29 -16.16 -2.13
CA LYS A 425 11.10 -14.94 -2.26
C LYS A 425 12.51 -15.19 -1.73
N ARG A 426 13.28 -14.13 -1.43
CA ARG A 426 14.70 -14.24 -1.06
C ARG A 426 14.91 -14.94 0.28
N TRP A 427 14.03 -14.69 1.25
CA TRP A 427 14.18 -15.17 2.63
C TRP A 427 12.99 -15.98 3.13
N TYR A 428 11.82 -15.83 2.52
CA TYR A 428 10.62 -16.54 2.95
C TYR A 428 9.91 -17.25 1.80
N ARG A 429 9.29 -18.38 2.17
CA ARG A 429 8.31 -19.08 1.36
C ARG A 429 6.92 -18.83 1.96
N PHE A 430 6.02 -18.32 1.14
CA PHE A 430 4.65 -17.96 1.52
C PHE A 430 3.68 -19.02 1.04
N GLY A 431 2.86 -19.55 1.94
CA GLY A 431 1.70 -20.36 1.62
C GLY A 431 0.46 -19.48 1.61
N ILE A 432 -0.23 -19.41 0.46
CA ILE A 432 -1.38 -18.52 0.23
C ILE A 432 -2.57 -19.39 -0.16
N SER A 433 -3.68 -19.26 0.54
CA SER A 433 -4.91 -20.00 0.22
C SER A 433 -6.16 -19.20 0.59
N TRP A 434 -7.32 -19.67 0.14
CA TRP A 434 -8.61 -19.13 0.54
C TRP A 434 -9.44 -20.21 1.21
N THR A 435 -10.05 -19.89 2.36
CA THR A 435 -10.92 -20.84 3.07
C THR A 435 -12.21 -21.09 2.30
N THR A 436 -12.57 -22.35 2.14
CA THR A 436 -13.85 -22.80 1.57
C THR A 436 -14.88 -22.95 2.70
N GLY A 437 -15.73 -21.95 2.92
CA GLY A 437 -16.80 -22.01 3.92
C GLY A 437 -17.45 -20.64 4.13
N GLU A 438 -18.69 -20.61 4.64
CA GLU A 438 -19.30 -19.38 5.16
C GLU A 438 -18.40 -18.85 6.29
N LEU A 439 -18.13 -17.54 6.27
CA LEU A 439 -17.45 -16.85 7.37
C LEU A 439 -18.31 -17.02 8.62
N THR A 440 -18.02 -18.01 9.46
CA THR A 440 -18.55 -18.01 10.81
C THR A 440 -17.97 -16.80 11.51
N ALA A 441 -18.82 -15.83 11.85
CA ALA A 441 -18.44 -14.71 12.69
C ALA A 441 -17.69 -15.26 13.91
N ASP A 442 -16.49 -14.76 14.13
CA ASP A 442 -15.67 -15.13 15.28
C ASP A 442 -16.50 -14.83 16.55
N PRO A 443 -16.77 -15.82 17.42
CA PRO A 443 -17.37 -15.55 18.71
C PRO A 443 -16.25 -15.08 19.65
N ASP A 444 -16.11 -13.76 19.78
CA ASP A 444 -15.91 -13.00 21.05
C ASP A 444 -15.16 -11.68 20.84
#